data_AF-A0AB39N708-F1
#
_entry.id   AF-A0AB39N708-F1
#
_cell.length_a   1.000
_cell.length_b   1.000
_cell.length_c   1.000
_cell.angle_alpha   90.00
_cell.angle_beta   90.00
_cell.angle_gamma   90.00
#
_symmetry.space_group_name_H-M   'P 1'
#
loop_
_entity.id
_entity.type
_entity.pdbx_description
1 polymer ?
#
loop_
_entity_poly.entity_id
_entity_poly.type
_entity_poly.pdbx_seq_one_letter_code
_entity_poly.pdbx_strand_id
1 'polypeptide(L)'
;MGIQPWVTVEPPDYRGLRKIIVDSETVGSAWSLREMRKILSRLGYSETIDLEDSSSIHWHGGDSKTWPDHPRRRHVIIVLMIAGMLGSVILHLFIGWPDAFEGLTFAQRIVGALFILAGAVQGAAIFAIFDYWGRRQSKLSGVVVLIGALIALGTNSLLLFMWLEEREFIAYLLVFISLWVWSLWALCLLIREKPWEGVRHPNRIAVGVVATAILTAVSLAYSTMYQPTAAPVHLLLKAEFGKPQESPDPKYVHIPLRLHVKNSGGIAVYVINDDYTVAGSSVRYADSGEGLKRWKNETEESPGYVAEAERYIRNNEETIVSSGHFYGPGGWFEVGEEYTEETVIRIPKDSAFDTLEARLTIVIMRKDRGKINEEFSIPRMSWKKYEGSYYCPPVECREYGEYVAYRGRVRHNNNLINVTRRPRYVTAFWNPEFGNNDFISSFNPKKKTQVVFDKALTEKGAEEEMERESARYGAGVVFTYSEIPIKALLSRSGV
;
A
#
# COMPACT_ATOMS: atom_id res chain seq x y z
N MET A 1 69.51 26.58 -23.48
CA MET A 1 68.61 25.42 -23.49
C MET A 1 68.14 25.21 -22.05
N GLY A 2 66.92 25.59 -21.72
CA GLY A 2 66.38 25.36 -20.38
C GLY A 2 66.03 23.88 -20.24
N ILE A 3 66.65 23.20 -19.28
CA ILE A 3 66.33 21.81 -18.95
C ILE A 3 64.91 21.83 -18.40
N GLN A 4 63.96 21.25 -19.14
CA GLN A 4 62.59 21.10 -18.68
C GLN A 4 62.61 20.14 -17.48
N PRO A 5 62.02 20.49 -16.33
CA PRO A 5 62.00 19.64 -15.16
C PRO A 5 61.28 18.33 -15.46
N TRP A 6 61.81 17.22 -14.95
CA TRP A 6 61.32 15.88 -15.27
C TRP A 6 59.95 15.57 -14.66
N VAL A 7 59.59 16.25 -13.58
CA VAL A 7 58.31 16.06 -12.88
C VAL A 7 57.68 17.42 -12.57
N THR A 8 56.46 17.64 -13.06
CA THR A 8 55.64 18.80 -12.69
C THR A 8 54.54 18.35 -11.72
N VAL A 9 54.42 19.02 -10.57
CA VAL A 9 53.36 18.79 -9.60
C VAL A 9 52.39 19.97 -9.63
N GLU A 10 51.17 19.71 -10.11
CA GLU A 10 50.11 20.71 -10.21
C GLU A 10 49.65 21.22 -8.82
N PRO A 11 48.99 22.40 -8.75
CA PRO A 11 48.47 22.92 -7.50
C PRO A 11 47.44 21.97 -6.92
N PRO A 12 47.29 21.96 -5.58
CA PRO A 12 46.26 21.15 -4.95
C PRO A 12 44.90 21.58 -5.49
N ASP A 13 44.06 20.61 -5.83
CA ASP A 13 42.65 20.91 -6.07
C ASP A 13 41.96 21.38 -4.77
N TYR A 14 40.68 21.75 -4.85
CA TYR A 14 39.92 22.22 -3.69
C TYR A 14 39.82 21.20 -2.52
N ARG A 15 40.30 19.96 -2.72
CA ARG A 15 40.36 18.91 -1.68
C ARG A 15 41.79 18.65 -1.19
N GLY A 16 42.80 19.14 -1.89
CA GLY A 16 44.22 18.90 -1.58
C GLY A 16 44.89 17.80 -2.41
N LEU A 17 44.25 17.28 -3.44
CA LEU A 17 44.87 16.31 -4.34
C LEU A 17 45.75 17.03 -5.36
N ARG A 18 47.02 16.63 -5.47
CA ARG A 18 47.94 17.15 -6.48
C ARG A 18 48.09 16.16 -7.63
N LYS A 19 48.06 16.64 -8.88
CA LYS A 19 48.36 15.82 -10.07
C LYS A 19 49.87 15.84 -10.32
N ILE A 20 50.41 14.69 -10.70
CA ILE A 20 51.82 14.51 -11.02
C ILE A 20 51.92 14.26 -12.52
N ILE A 21 52.68 15.11 -13.20
CA ILE A 21 52.90 15.07 -14.65
C ILE A 21 54.37 14.80 -14.90
N VAL A 22 54.68 13.77 -15.70
CA VAL A 22 56.04 13.41 -16.12
C VAL A 22 56.02 13.39 -17.64
N ASP A 23 56.98 14.08 -18.27
CA ASP A 23 57.09 14.17 -19.73
C ASP A 23 55.77 14.59 -20.43
N SER A 24 55.03 15.51 -19.81
CA SER A 24 53.69 15.99 -20.24
C SER A 24 52.54 14.97 -20.13
N GLU A 25 52.79 13.78 -19.59
CA GLU A 25 51.76 12.79 -19.29
C GLU A 25 51.40 12.78 -17.80
N THR A 26 50.11 12.73 -17.48
CA THR A 26 49.68 12.59 -16.09
C THR A 26 49.91 11.15 -15.63
N VAL A 27 50.95 10.94 -14.82
CA VAL A 27 51.31 9.61 -14.31
C VAL A 27 50.55 9.21 -13.05
N GLY A 28 49.96 10.18 -12.34
CA GLY A 28 49.16 9.89 -11.16
C GLY A 28 48.74 11.12 -10.36
N SER A 29 48.22 10.87 -9.17
CA SER A 29 47.78 11.89 -8.23
C SER A 29 48.13 11.45 -6.80
N ALA A 30 48.48 12.40 -5.94
CA ALA A 30 48.89 12.14 -4.56
C ALA A 30 48.21 13.08 -3.58
N TRP A 31 47.94 12.57 -2.38
CA TRP A 31 47.44 13.35 -1.23
C TRP A 31 48.54 13.73 -0.25
N SER A 32 49.70 13.09 -0.36
CA SER A 32 50.85 13.35 0.49
C SER A 32 52.15 13.11 -0.26
N LEU A 33 53.21 13.71 0.27
CA LEU A 33 54.58 13.52 -0.21
C LEU A 33 55.00 12.05 -0.26
N ARG A 34 54.54 11.24 0.70
CA ARG A 34 54.82 9.80 0.75
C ARG A 34 54.18 9.04 -0.41
N GLU A 35 52.95 9.40 -0.77
CA GLU A 35 52.28 8.80 -1.93
C GLU A 35 52.93 9.22 -3.24
N MET A 36 53.31 10.49 -3.37
CA MET A 36 54.04 10.99 -4.53
C MET A 36 55.35 10.23 -4.73
N ARG A 37 56.16 10.07 -3.68
CA ARG A 37 57.40 9.26 -3.73
C ARG A 37 57.13 7.83 -4.17
N LYS A 38 56.04 7.22 -3.70
CA LYS A 38 55.65 5.85 -4.08
C LYS A 38 55.21 5.76 -5.55
N ILE A 39 54.63 6.82 -6.11
CA ILE A 39 54.28 6.88 -7.54
C ILE A 39 55.56 7.03 -8.37
N LEU A 40 56.44 7.96 -8.00
CA LEU A 40 57.71 8.21 -8.68
C LEU A 40 58.66 6.99 -8.61
N SER A 41 58.73 6.29 -7.47
CA SER A 41 59.57 5.09 -7.36
C SER A 41 59.12 3.95 -8.27
N ARG A 42 57.82 3.83 -8.53
CA ARG A 42 57.27 2.87 -9.50
C ARG A 42 57.62 3.20 -10.95
N LEU A 43 57.96 4.45 -11.22
CA LEU A 43 58.41 4.93 -12.53
C LEU A 43 59.94 4.92 -12.67
N GLY A 44 60.67 4.41 -11.66
CA GLY A 44 62.13 4.28 -11.70
C GLY A 44 62.90 5.47 -11.12
N TYR A 45 62.23 6.48 -10.57
CA TYR A 45 62.92 7.57 -9.86
C TYR A 45 63.41 7.11 -8.48
N SER A 46 64.55 7.62 -8.03
CA SER A 46 65.10 7.27 -6.71
C SER A 46 64.15 7.70 -5.59
N GLU A 47 63.97 6.84 -4.57
CA GLU A 47 63.22 7.20 -3.35
C GLU A 47 63.87 8.37 -2.58
N THR A 48 65.17 8.60 -2.83
CA THR A 48 65.98 9.67 -2.22
C THR A 48 66.07 10.92 -3.10
N ILE A 49 65.25 11.05 -4.15
CA ILE A 49 65.23 12.25 -5.00
C ILE A 49 64.98 13.50 -4.12
N ASP A 50 65.82 14.52 -4.33
CA ASP A 50 65.66 15.79 -3.62
C ASP A 50 64.41 16.50 -4.15
N LEU A 51 63.41 16.65 -3.30
CA LEU A 51 62.11 17.24 -3.67
C LEU A 51 62.16 18.77 -3.71
N GLU A 52 63.23 19.36 -3.16
CA GLU A 52 63.49 20.80 -3.19
C GLU A 52 64.32 21.20 -4.42
N ASP A 53 64.90 20.24 -5.12
CA ASP A 53 65.65 20.50 -6.35
C ASP A 53 64.70 20.88 -7.49
N SER A 54 64.63 22.18 -7.76
CA SER A 54 63.84 22.78 -8.84
C SER A 54 64.19 22.25 -10.25
N SER A 55 65.38 21.68 -10.43
CA SER A 55 65.77 21.07 -11.71
C SER A 55 65.14 19.68 -11.90
N SER A 56 64.80 19.00 -10.80
CA SER A 56 64.17 17.69 -10.78
C SER A 56 62.65 17.76 -10.69
N ILE A 57 62.13 18.65 -9.83
CA ILE A 57 60.69 18.79 -9.56
C ILE A 57 60.25 20.25 -9.64
N HIS A 58 59.25 20.51 -10.46
CA HIS A 58 58.60 21.81 -10.54
C HIS A 58 57.25 21.79 -9.82
N TRP A 59 57.15 22.56 -8.73
CA TRP A 59 55.92 22.71 -7.96
C TRP A 59 55.09 23.89 -8.48
N HIS A 60 53.90 23.61 -8.98
CA HIS A 60 52.94 24.64 -9.37
C HIS A 60 52.00 24.91 -8.19
N GLY A 61 51.91 26.17 -7.74
CA GLY A 61 51.02 26.62 -6.64
C GLY A 61 51.33 26.05 -5.25
N GLY A 62 52.60 26.02 -4.85
CA GLY A 62 53.06 25.72 -3.50
C GLY A 62 54.44 25.05 -3.48
N ASP A 63 54.78 24.39 -2.38
CA ASP A 63 56.03 23.64 -2.20
C ASP A 63 55.75 22.21 -1.70
N SER A 64 56.83 21.47 -1.43
CA SER A 64 56.81 20.10 -0.89
C SER A 64 56.08 19.97 0.45
N LYS A 65 55.90 21.08 1.19
CA LYS A 65 55.27 21.15 2.52
C LYS A 65 53.77 21.45 2.42
N THR A 66 53.31 21.97 1.30
CA THR A 66 51.94 22.43 1.12
C THR A 66 51.03 21.29 0.64
N TRP A 67 50.51 20.51 1.59
CA TRP A 67 49.51 19.45 1.37
C TRP A 67 48.26 19.73 2.21
N PRO A 68 47.26 20.45 1.70
CA PRO A 68 46.06 20.81 2.47
C PRO A 68 45.09 19.63 2.71
N ASP A 69 45.58 18.38 2.70
CA ASP A 69 44.75 17.22 2.96
C ASP A 69 44.26 17.23 4.41
N HIS A 70 42.94 17.19 4.54
CA HIS A 70 42.26 16.91 5.81
C HIS A 70 41.73 15.48 5.77
N PRO A 71 42.57 14.46 6.03
CA PRO A 71 42.20 13.07 5.80
C PRO A 71 40.99 12.68 6.64
N ARG A 72 40.91 13.12 7.91
CA ARG A 72 39.73 12.85 8.76
C ARG A 72 38.44 13.37 8.14
N ARG A 73 38.43 14.60 7.62
CA ARG A 73 37.26 15.20 6.97
C ARG A 73 36.86 14.41 5.73
N ARG A 74 37.83 14.02 4.90
CA ARG A 74 37.58 13.20 3.69
C ARG A 74 36.97 11.84 4.03
N HIS A 75 37.54 11.13 5.01
CA HIS A 75 37.01 9.83 5.44
C HIS A 75 35.59 9.98 6.02
N VAL A 76 35.32 11.03 6.81
CA VAL A 76 33.97 11.32 7.31
C VAL A 76 32.99 11.56 6.16
N ILE A 77 33.36 12.37 5.17
CA ILE A 77 32.50 12.61 3.99
C ILE A 77 32.24 11.29 3.25
N ILE A 78 33.28 10.48 2.99
CA ILE A 78 33.14 9.18 2.32
C ILE A 78 32.18 8.27 3.09
N VAL A 79 32.37 8.12 4.41
CA VAL A 79 31.54 7.27 5.25
C VAL A 79 30.09 7.76 5.26
N LEU A 80 29.85 9.07 5.41
CA LEU A 80 28.49 9.65 5.38
C LEU A 80 27.84 9.51 4.00
N MET A 81 28.60 9.68 2.92
CA MET A 81 28.10 9.49 1.56
C MET A 81 27.73 8.03 1.30
N ILE A 82 28.57 7.08 1.72
CA ILE A 82 28.27 5.64 1.59
C ILE A 82 27.06 5.28 2.43
N ALA A 83 27.00 5.73 3.68
CA ALA A 83 25.90 5.39 4.59
C ALA A 83 24.54 5.87 4.06
N GLY A 84 24.45 7.13 3.62
CA GLY A 84 23.19 7.64 3.06
C GLY A 84 22.84 7.03 1.71
N MET A 85 23.84 6.75 0.84
CA MET A 85 23.58 6.05 -0.42
C MET A 85 23.11 4.62 -0.19
N LEU A 86 23.72 3.90 0.75
CA LEU A 86 23.31 2.55 1.15
C LEU A 86 21.92 2.54 1.77
N GLY A 87 21.61 3.50 2.65
CA GLY A 87 20.27 3.69 3.18
C GLY A 87 19.24 3.94 2.08
N SER A 88 19.60 4.72 1.06
CA SER A 88 18.75 4.94 -0.11
C SER A 88 18.59 3.67 -0.95
N VAL A 89 19.65 2.89 -1.19
CA VAL A 89 19.56 1.59 -1.89
C VAL A 89 18.60 0.65 -1.18
N ILE A 90 18.75 0.49 0.14
CA ILE A 90 17.88 -0.37 0.95
C ILE A 90 16.42 0.09 0.84
N LEU A 91 16.17 1.40 0.92
CA LEU A 91 14.83 1.95 0.78
C LEU A 91 14.23 1.68 -0.61
N HIS A 92 15.00 1.87 -1.69
CA HIS A 92 14.55 1.59 -3.05
C HIS A 92 14.22 0.10 -3.26
N LEU A 93 15.05 -0.80 -2.72
CA LEU A 93 14.76 -2.24 -2.78
C LEU A 93 13.54 -2.61 -1.95
N PHE A 94 13.42 -2.06 -0.73
CA PHE A 94 12.28 -2.32 0.14
C PHE A 94 10.94 -1.84 -0.46
N ILE A 95 10.96 -0.71 -1.17
CA ILE A 95 9.79 -0.20 -1.90
C ILE A 95 9.54 -1.01 -3.16
N GLY A 96 10.56 -1.16 -4.01
CA GLY A 96 10.42 -1.69 -5.36
C GLY A 96 10.23 -3.19 -5.44
N TRP A 97 10.77 -3.96 -4.49
CA TRP A 97 10.74 -5.42 -4.54
C TRP A 97 9.32 -6.00 -4.49
N PRO A 98 8.45 -5.63 -3.52
CA PRO A 98 7.07 -6.14 -3.51
C PRO A 98 6.31 -5.75 -4.78
N ASP A 99 6.47 -4.53 -5.28
CA ASP A 99 5.74 -4.09 -6.49
C ASP A 99 6.24 -4.78 -7.76
N ALA A 100 7.55 -5.04 -7.89
CA ALA A 100 8.13 -5.69 -9.06
C ALA A 100 7.67 -7.15 -9.21
N PHE A 101 7.57 -7.88 -8.10
CA PHE A 101 7.28 -9.31 -8.11
C PHE A 101 5.82 -9.64 -7.78
N GLU A 102 5.18 -8.87 -6.90
CA GLU A 102 3.83 -9.12 -6.43
C GLU A 102 2.81 -8.12 -6.98
N GLY A 103 3.23 -7.11 -7.75
CA GLY A 103 2.34 -6.13 -8.37
C GLY A 103 1.25 -6.81 -9.20
N LEU A 104 0.00 -6.41 -9.00
CA LEU A 104 -1.14 -6.99 -9.71
C LEU A 104 -1.27 -6.43 -11.12
N THR A 105 -0.84 -5.19 -11.34
CA THR A 105 -0.87 -4.55 -12.65
C THR A 105 0.52 -4.45 -13.27
N PHE A 106 0.58 -4.42 -14.60
CA PHE A 106 1.82 -4.22 -15.34
C PHE A 106 2.49 -2.89 -14.97
N ALA A 107 1.70 -1.81 -14.83
CA ALA A 107 2.20 -0.50 -14.42
C ALA A 107 2.89 -0.54 -13.06
N GLN A 108 2.30 -1.23 -12.07
CA GLN A 108 2.90 -1.40 -10.74
C GLN A 108 4.24 -2.15 -10.82
N ARG A 109 4.30 -3.23 -11.60
CA ARG A 109 5.56 -3.99 -11.80
C ARG A 109 6.65 -3.13 -12.42
N ILE A 110 6.31 -2.27 -13.39
CA ILE A 110 7.27 -1.30 -13.96
C ILE A 110 7.76 -0.34 -12.89
N VAL A 111 6.87 0.23 -12.08
CA VAL A 111 7.26 1.15 -11.00
C VAL A 111 8.20 0.45 -10.02
N GLY A 112 7.88 -0.77 -9.59
CA GLY A 112 8.75 -1.57 -8.75
C GLY A 112 10.13 -1.83 -9.38
N ALA A 113 10.16 -2.22 -10.66
CA ALA A 113 11.40 -2.43 -11.41
C ALA A 113 12.25 -1.14 -11.54
N LEU A 114 11.61 0.02 -11.70
CA LEU A 114 12.30 1.32 -11.73
C LEU A 114 12.94 1.66 -10.37
N PHE A 115 12.28 1.35 -9.25
CA PHE A 115 12.87 1.49 -7.93
C PHE A 115 14.08 0.55 -7.76
N ILE A 116 13.98 -0.70 -8.19
CA ILE A 116 15.13 -1.65 -8.16
C ILE A 116 16.29 -1.14 -9.02
N LEU A 117 16.01 -0.65 -10.23
CA LEU A 117 17.02 -0.07 -11.13
C LEU A 117 17.67 1.17 -10.51
N ALA A 118 16.89 2.06 -9.90
CA ALA A 118 17.39 3.21 -9.16
C ALA A 118 18.32 2.79 -8.01
N GLY A 119 17.94 1.75 -7.25
CA GLY A 119 18.80 1.13 -6.24
C GLY A 119 20.11 0.57 -6.84
N ALA A 120 20.06 -0.08 -8.01
CA ALA A 120 21.26 -0.58 -8.68
C ALA A 120 22.21 0.55 -9.13
N VAL A 121 21.66 1.65 -9.66
CA VAL A 121 22.44 2.85 -10.03
C VAL A 121 23.09 3.47 -8.79
N GLN A 122 22.38 3.55 -7.68
CA GLN A 122 22.93 4.01 -6.41
C GLN A 122 24.00 3.05 -5.86
N GLY A 123 23.83 1.74 -6.05
CA GLY A 123 24.86 0.74 -5.77
C GLY A 123 26.15 1.00 -6.55
N ALA A 124 26.05 1.28 -7.85
CA ALA A 124 27.19 1.71 -8.67
C ALA A 124 27.81 3.04 -8.17
N ALA A 125 26.97 3.96 -7.71
CA ALA A 125 27.43 5.21 -7.10
C ALA A 125 28.25 4.97 -5.82
N ILE A 126 27.93 3.98 -4.99
CA ILE A 126 28.72 3.61 -3.81
C ILE A 126 30.16 3.26 -4.21
N PHE A 127 30.35 2.45 -5.24
CA PHE A 127 31.68 2.14 -5.76
C PHE A 127 32.37 3.38 -6.33
N ALA A 128 31.61 4.25 -7.01
CA ALA A 128 32.13 5.51 -7.55
C ALA A 128 32.55 6.51 -6.46
N ILE A 129 32.00 6.46 -5.24
CA ILE A 129 32.45 7.31 -4.11
C ILE A 129 33.93 7.06 -3.79
N PHE A 130 34.36 5.79 -3.77
CA PHE A 130 35.75 5.42 -3.49
C PHE A 130 36.70 5.95 -4.55
N ASP A 131 36.31 5.93 -5.83
CA ASP A 131 37.11 6.56 -6.88
C ASP A 131 37.07 8.08 -6.76
N TYR A 132 35.88 8.68 -6.66
CA TYR A 132 35.68 10.13 -6.76
C TYR A 132 36.33 10.93 -5.62
N TRP A 133 36.21 10.47 -4.36
CA TRP A 133 36.92 11.08 -3.22
C TRP A 133 38.24 10.37 -2.89
N GLY A 134 38.63 9.33 -3.65
CA GLY A 134 39.91 8.65 -3.52
C GLY A 134 40.94 9.15 -4.53
N ARG A 135 41.20 8.37 -5.59
CA ARG A 135 42.25 8.67 -6.58
C ARG A 135 41.77 9.39 -7.84
N ARG A 136 40.45 9.44 -8.05
CA ARG A 136 39.76 10.10 -9.17
C ARG A 136 40.30 9.64 -10.54
N GLN A 137 40.45 8.34 -10.71
CA GLN A 137 40.94 7.75 -11.95
C GLN A 137 39.91 7.91 -13.08
N SER A 138 38.60 7.86 -12.75
CA SER A 138 37.53 8.07 -13.71
C SER A 138 36.95 9.47 -13.64
N LYS A 139 36.79 10.12 -14.79
CA LYS A 139 36.04 11.39 -14.90
C LYS A 139 34.54 11.21 -14.67
N LEU A 140 34.03 9.97 -14.81
CA LEU A 140 32.61 9.66 -14.68
C LEU A 140 32.19 9.41 -13.23
N SER A 141 33.11 9.08 -12.32
CA SER A 141 32.77 8.69 -10.94
C SER A 141 31.96 9.77 -10.22
N GLY A 142 32.38 11.04 -10.33
CA GLY A 142 31.63 12.16 -9.74
C GLY A 142 30.22 12.35 -10.33
N VAL A 143 30.03 12.06 -11.63
CA VAL A 143 28.72 12.14 -12.29
C VAL A 143 27.80 11.04 -11.80
N VAL A 144 28.32 9.81 -11.66
CA VAL A 144 27.54 8.67 -11.15
C VAL A 144 27.10 8.94 -9.71
N VAL A 145 27.99 9.49 -8.87
CA VAL A 145 27.63 9.91 -7.51
C VAL A 145 26.55 10.99 -7.51
N LEU A 146 26.66 11.99 -8.38
CA LEU A 146 25.65 13.05 -8.54
C LEU A 146 24.28 12.49 -8.95
N ILE A 147 24.25 11.57 -9.92
CA ILE A 147 23.01 10.90 -10.33
C ILE A 147 22.41 10.13 -9.16
N GLY A 148 23.21 9.36 -8.40
CA GLY A 148 22.75 8.64 -7.22
C GLY A 148 22.13 9.55 -6.14
N ALA A 149 22.75 10.70 -5.89
CA ALA A 149 22.25 11.72 -4.96
C ALA A 149 20.95 12.38 -5.45
N LEU A 150 20.84 12.67 -6.75
CA LEU A 150 19.62 13.21 -7.36
C LEU A 150 18.47 12.21 -7.32
N ILE A 151 18.73 10.93 -7.59
CA ILE A 151 17.75 9.84 -7.43
C ILE A 151 17.27 9.79 -5.98
N ALA A 152 18.18 9.81 -5.01
CA ALA A 152 17.82 9.82 -3.59
C ALA A 152 16.94 11.03 -3.24
N LEU A 153 17.30 12.23 -3.69
CA LEU A 153 16.54 13.44 -3.43
C LEU A 153 15.14 13.38 -4.06
N GLY A 154 15.05 12.95 -5.33
CA GLY A 154 13.78 12.82 -6.05
C GLY A 154 12.84 11.82 -5.39
N THR A 155 13.34 10.63 -5.06
CA THR A 155 12.56 9.59 -4.38
C THR A 155 12.10 10.02 -2.99
N ASN A 156 13.00 10.56 -2.15
CA ASN A 156 12.61 11.00 -0.82
C ASN A 156 11.66 12.20 -0.86
N SER A 157 11.78 13.09 -1.85
CA SER A 157 10.82 14.17 -2.04
C SER A 157 9.44 13.62 -2.42
N LEU A 158 9.36 12.68 -3.36
CA LEU A 158 8.11 12.00 -3.72
C LEU A 158 7.44 11.34 -2.50
N LEU A 159 8.21 10.60 -1.70
CA LEU A 159 7.72 9.95 -0.48
C LEU A 159 7.18 10.96 0.54
N LEU A 160 7.87 12.09 0.72
CA LEU A 160 7.41 13.17 1.60
C LEU A 160 6.16 13.86 1.05
N PHE A 161 6.05 14.08 -0.26
CA PHE A 161 4.85 14.64 -0.88
C PHE A 161 3.64 13.72 -0.72
N MET A 162 3.81 12.41 -0.95
CA MET A 162 2.74 11.43 -0.71
C MET A 162 2.35 11.35 0.76
N TRP A 163 3.33 11.45 1.66
CA TRP A 163 3.04 11.53 3.09
C TRP A 163 2.27 12.81 3.46
N LEU A 164 2.57 13.95 2.84
CA LEU A 164 1.89 15.23 3.08
C LEU A 164 0.41 15.24 2.67
N GLU A 165 0.00 14.33 1.79
CA GLU A 165 -1.40 14.16 1.34
C GLU A 165 -2.29 13.69 2.49
N GLU A 166 -1.87 12.66 3.23
CA GLU A 166 -2.65 12.11 4.36
C GLU A 166 -2.20 12.64 5.73
N ARG A 167 -0.94 13.07 5.86
CA ARG A 167 -0.30 13.56 7.09
C ARG A 167 -0.34 12.57 8.27
N GLU A 168 -0.36 11.28 7.98
CA GLU A 168 -0.42 10.25 9.00
C GLU A 168 0.96 9.97 9.60
N PHE A 169 1.08 10.03 10.93
CA PHE A 169 2.38 9.68 11.55
C PHE A 169 2.72 8.20 11.32
N ILE A 170 3.88 7.97 10.71
CA ILE A 170 4.47 6.66 10.41
C ILE A 170 5.95 6.65 10.80
N ALA A 171 6.46 5.51 11.29
CA ALA A 171 7.86 5.40 11.72
C ALA A 171 8.86 5.64 10.57
N TYR A 172 8.50 5.28 9.34
CA TYR A 172 9.33 5.48 8.15
C TYR A 172 9.57 6.96 7.81
N LEU A 173 8.72 7.88 8.29
CA LEU A 173 8.89 9.32 8.09
C LEU A 173 10.28 9.81 8.54
N LEU A 174 10.78 9.28 9.65
CA LEU A 174 12.10 9.63 10.16
C LEU A 174 13.22 9.24 9.19
N VAL A 175 13.08 8.09 8.52
CA VAL A 175 14.01 7.63 7.49
C VAL A 175 13.95 8.54 6.28
N PHE A 176 12.74 8.88 5.81
CA PHE A 176 12.54 9.75 4.64
C PHE A 176 13.13 11.14 4.87
N ILE A 177 12.84 11.77 6.01
CA ILE A 177 13.37 13.09 6.37
C ILE A 177 14.89 13.03 6.49
N SER A 178 15.44 12.02 7.16
CA SER A 178 16.89 11.88 7.34
C SER A 178 17.62 11.72 6.00
N LEU A 179 17.12 10.85 5.12
CA LEU A 179 17.68 10.64 3.79
C LEU A 179 17.46 11.85 2.88
N TRP A 180 16.35 12.58 3.03
CA TRP A 180 16.09 13.81 2.29
C TRP A 180 17.10 14.90 2.66
N VAL A 181 17.28 15.19 3.95
CA VAL A 181 18.28 16.16 4.45
C VAL A 181 19.68 15.73 4.04
N TRP A 182 20.01 14.44 4.14
CA TRP A 182 21.29 13.91 3.66
C TRP A 182 21.46 14.14 2.15
N SER A 183 20.43 13.89 1.34
CA SER A 183 20.52 14.06 -0.11
C SER A 183 20.69 15.53 -0.53
N LEU A 184 20.07 16.46 0.19
CA LEU A 184 20.32 17.90 0.01
C LEU A 184 21.76 18.26 0.37
N TRP A 185 22.26 17.78 1.50
CA TRP A 185 23.65 17.99 1.90
C TRP A 185 24.64 17.43 0.87
N ALA A 186 24.43 16.19 0.42
CA ALA A 186 25.23 15.53 -0.60
C ALA A 186 25.20 16.31 -1.92
N LEU A 187 24.01 16.78 -2.34
CA LEU A 187 23.85 17.58 -3.54
C LEU A 187 24.56 18.94 -3.43
N CYS A 188 24.43 19.64 -2.30
CA CYS A 188 25.14 20.89 -2.06
C CYS A 188 26.66 20.70 -2.08
N LEU A 189 27.17 19.60 -1.52
CA LEU A 189 28.58 19.24 -1.62
C LEU A 189 28.99 19.02 -3.07
N LEU A 190 28.30 18.14 -3.79
CA LEU A 190 28.61 17.82 -5.18
C LEU A 190 28.52 19.04 -6.08
N ILE A 191 27.54 19.94 -5.87
CA ILE A 191 27.41 21.17 -6.66
C ILE A 191 28.62 22.09 -6.46
N ARG A 192 29.08 22.24 -5.22
CA ARG A 192 30.29 23.04 -4.92
C ARG A 192 31.54 22.45 -5.55
N GLU A 193 31.60 21.12 -5.63
CA GLU A 193 32.74 20.35 -6.12
C GLU A 193 32.76 20.13 -7.64
N LYS A 194 31.67 20.53 -8.32
CA LYS A 194 31.48 20.56 -9.77
C LYS A 194 31.99 19.31 -10.51
N PRO A 195 31.50 18.10 -10.18
CA PRO A 195 31.95 16.84 -10.79
C PRO A 195 31.79 16.81 -12.32
N TRP A 196 30.91 17.65 -12.88
CA TRP A 196 30.59 17.72 -14.29
C TRP A 196 31.60 18.49 -15.16
N GLU A 197 32.54 19.27 -14.58
CA GLU A 197 33.51 20.05 -15.37
C GLU A 197 34.43 19.17 -16.24
N GLY A 198 34.57 17.89 -15.91
CA GLY A 198 35.36 16.92 -16.70
C GLY A 198 34.60 16.22 -17.84
N VAL A 199 33.30 16.46 -17.99
CA VAL A 199 32.42 15.71 -18.90
C VAL A 199 32.24 16.47 -20.21
N ARG A 200 32.33 15.76 -21.34
CA ARG A 200 31.99 16.32 -22.65
C ARG A 200 30.47 16.56 -22.71
N HIS A 201 30.05 17.83 -22.74
CA HIS A 201 28.65 18.30 -22.86
C HIS A 201 27.74 18.12 -21.62
N PRO A 202 28.06 18.76 -20.47
CA PRO A 202 27.27 18.62 -19.24
C PRO A 202 25.80 19.06 -19.39
N ASN A 203 25.55 20.12 -20.18
CA ASN A 203 24.20 20.68 -20.34
C ASN A 203 23.23 19.71 -21.02
N ARG A 204 23.71 18.89 -21.98
CA ARG A 204 22.86 17.93 -22.68
C ARG A 204 22.40 16.79 -21.77
N ILE A 205 23.29 16.34 -20.89
CA ILE A 205 22.98 15.30 -19.89
C ILE A 205 21.93 15.82 -18.92
N ALA A 206 22.10 17.04 -18.40
CA ALA A 206 21.15 17.65 -17.47
C ALA A 206 19.75 17.78 -18.08
N VAL A 207 19.64 18.28 -19.32
CA VAL A 207 18.35 18.40 -20.02
C VAL A 207 17.70 17.03 -20.22
N GLY A 208 18.47 16.02 -20.63
CA GLY A 208 17.96 14.65 -20.79
C GLY A 208 17.39 14.08 -19.49
N VAL A 209 18.14 14.17 -18.40
CA VAL A 209 17.71 13.66 -17.08
C VAL A 209 16.45 14.37 -16.59
N VAL A 210 16.38 15.70 -16.71
CA VAL A 210 15.21 16.49 -16.29
C VAL A 210 13.98 16.14 -17.12
N ALA A 211 14.11 16.05 -18.45
CA ALA A 211 13.01 15.69 -19.33
C ALA A 211 12.48 14.28 -19.03
N THR A 212 13.38 13.30 -18.85
CA THR A 212 12.98 11.94 -18.46
C THR A 212 12.31 11.93 -17.09
N ALA A 213 12.84 12.62 -16.09
CA ALA A 213 12.25 12.68 -14.75
C ALA A 213 10.83 13.25 -14.77
N ILE A 214 10.59 14.34 -15.53
CA ILE A 214 9.26 14.93 -15.69
C ILE A 214 8.31 13.97 -16.39
N LEU A 215 8.74 13.36 -17.51
CA LEU A 215 7.91 12.43 -18.26
C LEU A 215 7.52 11.21 -17.42
N THR A 216 8.48 10.67 -16.66
CA THR A 216 8.25 9.57 -15.72
C THR A 216 7.29 9.98 -14.61
N ALA A 217 7.46 11.17 -14.01
CA ALA A 217 6.57 11.66 -12.96
C ALA A 217 5.12 11.82 -13.46
N VAL A 218 4.92 12.41 -14.64
CA VAL A 218 3.60 12.58 -15.26
C VAL A 218 2.97 11.23 -15.61
N SER A 219 3.75 10.32 -16.21
CA SER A 219 3.28 8.98 -16.56
C SER A 219 2.90 8.15 -15.32
N LEU A 220 3.68 8.27 -14.25
CA LEU A 220 3.43 7.61 -12.97
C LEU A 220 2.18 8.19 -12.31
N ALA A 221 2.09 9.51 -12.21
CA ALA A 221 0.91 10.21 -11.69
C ALA A 221 -0.36 9.76 -12.43
N TYR A 222 -0.33 9.77 -13.76
CA TYR A 222 -1.44 9.32 -14.60
C TYR A 222 -1.83 7.85 -14.33
N SER A 223 -0.85 6.95 -14.32
CA SER A 223 -1.10 5.51 -14.13
C SER A 223 -1.62 5.20 -12.72
N THR A 224 -1.14 5.92 -11.71
CA THR A 224 -1.60 5.75 -10.32
C THR A 224 -2.97 6.34 -10.07
N MET A 225 -3.33 7.45 -10.74
CA MET A 225 -4.63 8.12 -10.53
C MET A 225 -5.77 7.54 -11.38
N TYR A 226 -5.52 7.18 -12.64
CA TYR A 226 -6.62 6.95 -13.60
C TYR A 226 -6.87 5.49 -13.99
N GLN A 227 -5.89 4.59 -13.91
CA GLN A 227 -6.04 3.23 -14.47
C GLN A 227 -6.92 2.25 -13.67
N PRO A 228 -6.97 2.23 -12.31
CA PRO A 228 -7.83 1.30 -11.59
C PRO A 228 -9.30 1.74 -11.50
N THR A 229 -9.73 2.81 -12.19
CA THR A 229 -11.10 3.34 -12.11
C THR A 229 -12.04 2.85 -13.21
N ALA A 230 -11.54 2.29 -14.32
CA ALA A 230 -12.36 2.14 -15.53
C ALA A 230 -13.21 0.86 -15.61
N ALA A 231 -12.78 -0.26 -15.05
CA ALA A 231 -13.54 -1.50 -15.17
C ALA A 231 -14.65 -1.59 -14.09
N PRO A 232 -15.91 -1.86 -14.46
CA PRO A 232 -17.01 -2.01 -13.52
C PRO A 232 -16.94 -3.37 -12.82
N VAL A 233 -17.35 -3.38 -11.56
CA VAL A 233 -17.66 -4.61 -10.85
C VAL A 233 -19.11 -4.97 -11.14
N HIS A 234 -19.36 -6.22 -11.52
CA HIS A 234 -20.72 -6.69 -11.75
C HIS A 234 -20.85 -8.11 -11.20
N LEU A 235 -21.54 -8.23 -10.07
CA LEU A 235 -21.99 -9.52 -9.55
C LEU A 235 -23.46 -9.71 -9.91
N LEU A 236 -23.79 -10.87 -10.47
CA LEU A 236 -25.15 -11.32 -10.71
C LEU A 236 -25.54 -12.26 -9.59
N LEU A 237 -26.37 -11.79 -8.68
CA LEU A 237 -26.90 -12.57 -7.56
C LEU A 237 -28.29 -13.10 -7.89
N LYS A 238 -28.59 -14.31 -7.42
CA LYS A 238 -29.94 -14.90 -7.46
C LYS A 238 -30.20 -15.66 -6.16
N ALA A 239 -31.40 -15.51 -5.62
CA ALA A 239 -31.95 -16.35 -4.57
C ALA A 239 -33.28 -16.92 -5.09
N GLU A 240 -33.46 -18.23 -5.03
CA GLU A 240 -34.64 -18.90 -5.59
C GLU A 240 -35.15 -19.98 -4.63
N PHE A 241 -36.41 -19.85 -4.21
CA PHE A 241 -37.09 -20.91 -3.47
C PHE A 241 -37.46 -22.07 -4.41
N GLY A 242 -37.06 -23.27 -4.02
CA GLY A 242 -37.42 -24.52 -4.67
C GLY A 242 -38.83 -24.99 -4.33
N LYS A 243 -39.17 -26.20 -4.77
CA LYS A 243 -40.45 -26.83 -4.42
C LYS A 243 -40.40 -27.33 -2.98
N PRO A 244 -41.36 -26.99 -2.11
CA PRO A 244 -41.45 -27.54 -0.77
C PRO A 244 -41.58 -29.07 -0.79
N GLN A 245 -40.97 -29.69 0.20
CA GLN A 245 -40.95 -31.13 0.40
C GLN A 245 -41.40 -31.44 1.84
N GLU A 246 -42.07 -32.57 2.02
CA GLU A 246 -42.40 -33.03 3.36
C GLU A 246 -41.12 -33.35 4.15
N SER A 247 -41.05 -32.87 5.39
CA SER A 247 -39.98 -33.24 6.31
C SER A 247 -40.26 -34.62 6.91
N PRO A 248 -39.23 -35.40 7.28
CA PRO A 248 -39.41 -36.60 8.10
C PRO A 248 -40.14 -36.32 9.42
N ASP A 249 -40.05 -35.10 9.95
CA ASP A 249 -40.90 -34.64 11.04
C ASP A 249 -42.17 -33.99 10.47
N PRO A 250 -43.36 -34.57 10.71
CA PRO A 250 -44.61 -34.07 10.12
C PRO A 250 -44.97 -32.64 10.55
N LYS A 251 -44.33 -32.08 11.58
CA LYS A 251 -44.54 -30.69 12.03
C LYS A 251 -43.89 -29.66 11.13
N TYR A 252 -42.94 -30.05 10.28
CA TYR A 252 -42.15 -29.14 9.47
C TYR A 252 -42.31 -29.40 7.97
N VAL A 253 -42.05 -28.36 7.19
CA VAL A 253 -41.86 -28.42 5.74
C VAL A 253 -40.43 -28.03 5.44
N HIS A 254 -39.80 -28.77 4.51
CA HIS A 254 -38.48 -28.46 3.99
C HIS A 254 -38.63 -27.64 2.71
N ILE A 255 -38.04 -26.46 2.67
CA ILE A 255 -38.06 -25.57 1.52
C ILE A 255 -36.62 -25.43 1.02
N PRO A 256 -36.26 -26.05 -0.10
CA PRO A 256 -34.96 -25.82 -0.72
C PRO A 256 -34.82 -24.35 -1.09
N LEU A 257 -33.67 -23.76 -0.83
CA LEU A 257 -33.28 -22.43 -1.23
C LEU A 257 -31.98 -22.54 -2.03
N ARG A 258 -32.02 -22.06 -3.27
CA ARG A 258 -30.85 -22.01 -4.15
C ARG A 258 -30.32 -20.59 -4.20
N LEU A 259 -29.06 -20.43 -3.82
CA LEU A 259 -28.32 -19.18 -3.84
C LEU A 259 -27.27 -19.26 -4.93
N HIS A 260 -27.13 -18.21 -5.73
CA HIS A 260 -26.20 -18.19 -6.86
C HIS A 260 -25.54 -16.83 -7.01
N VAL A 261 -24.24 -16.83 -7.27
CA VAL A 261 -23.46 -15.66 -7.66
C VAL A 261 -22.67 -15.95 -8.94
N LYS A 262 -22.57 -14.93 -9.80
CA LYS A 262 -21.64 -14.91 -10.92
C LYS A 262 -20.92 -13.56 -10.99
N ASN A 263 -19.60 -13.58 -11.08
CA ASN A 263 -18.85 -12.36 -11.40
C ASN A 263 -18.81 -12.14 -12.92
N SER A 264 -19.75 -11.35 -13.44
CA SER A 264 -19.80 -10.94 -14.85
C SER A 264 -18.99 -9.67 -15.13
N GLY A 265 -18.35 -9.09 -14.11
CA GLY A 265 -17.51 -7.91 -14.22
C GLY A 265 -16.14 -8.19 -14.82
N GLY A 266 -15.37 -7.12 -15.08
CA GLY A 266 -14.02 -7.23 -15.65
C GLY A 266 -12.90 -7.41 -14.62
N ILE A 267 -13.24 -7.54 -13.34
CA ILE A 267 -12.28 -7.52 -12.23
C ILE A 267 -12.66 -8.58 -11.19
N ALA A 268 -11.65 -9.26 -10.64
CA ALA A 268 -11.82 -10.16 -9.51
C ALA A 268 -12.09 -9.40 -8.20
N VAL A 269 -12.91 -9.96 -7.32
CA VAL A 269 -13.32 -9.31 -6.06
C VAL A 269 -13.12 -10.24 -4.88
N TYR A 270 -12.64 -9.72 -3.76
CA TYR A 270 -12.66 -10.40 -2.47
C TYR A 270 -14.06 -10.29 -1.86
N VAL A 271 -14.48 -11.32 -1.13
CA VAL A 271 -15.63 -11.31 -0.24
C VAL A 271 -15.15 -10.80 1.13
N ILE A 272 -15.55 -9.58 1.49
CA ILE A 272 -15.30 -9.02 2.83
C ILE A 272 -16.26 -9.65 3.82
N ASN A 273 -17.53 -9.66 3.47
CA ASN A 273 -18.60 -10.24 4.28
C ASN A 273 -19.68 -10.74 3.34
N ASP A 274 -20.48 -11.66 3.81
CA ASP A 274 -21.59 -12.21 3.06
C ASP A 274 -22.55 -12.87 4.02
N ASP A 275 -23.83 -12.77 3.69
CA ASP A 275 -24.87 -13.47 4.42
C ASP A 275 -26.01 -13.81 3.48
N TYR A 276 -26.66 -14.93 3.78
CA TYR A 276 -28.04 -15.11 3.41
C TYR A 276 -28.90 -15.05 4.67
N THR A 277 -30.04 -14.41 4.55
CA THR A 277 -31.03 -14.31 5.62
C THR A 277 -32.39 -14.65 5.02
N VAL A 278 -33.08 -15.62 5.65
CA VAL A 278 -34.46 -15.98 5.33
C VAL A 278 -35.33 -15.48 6.47
N ALA A 279 -36.20 -14.55 6.15
CA ALA A 279 -37.14 -13.97 7.11
C ALA A 279 -38.57 -14.35 6.74
N GLY A 280 -39.37 -14.67 7.76
CA GLY A 280 -40.81 -14.80 7.64
C GLY A 280 -41.47 -13.51 8.08
N SER A 281 -42.36 -12.97 7.23
CA SER A 281 -43.18 -11.81 7.58
C SER A 281 -44.59 -12.26 7.96
N SER A 282 -45.09 -11.76 9.08
CA SER A 282 -46.48 -11.88 9.50
C SER A 282 -47.14 -10.51 9.48
N VAL A 283 -48.15 -10.35 8.62
CA VAL A 283 -48.78 -9.06 8.36
C VAL A 283 -50.17 -9.02 8.98
N ARG A 284 -50.42 -8.02 9.83
CA ARG A 284 -51.77 -7.69 10.30
C ARG A 284 -52.30 -6.53 9.48
N TYR A 285 -53.38 -6.77 8.74
CA TYR A 285 -54.02 -5.75 7.92
C TYR A 285 -54.95 -4.83 8.75
N ALA A 286 -55.00 -3.56 8.40
CA ALA A 286 -55.94 -2.57 8.89
C ALA A 286 -57.04 -2.29 7.85
N ASP A 287 -58.26 -2.08 8.32
CA ASP A 287 -59.40 -1.71 7.47
C ASP A 287 -59.32 -0.26 6.95
N SER A 288 -58.33 0.52 7.40
CA SER A 288 -58.17 1.94 7.08
C SER A 288 -56.71 2.31 6.86
N GLY A 289 -56.44 3.56 6.48
CA GLY A 289 -55.10 4.10 6.19
C GLY A 289 -54.18 4.26 7.41
N GLU A 290 -54.32 3.42 8.43
CA GLU A 290 -53.49 3.42 9.65
C GLU A 290 -52.00 3.24 9.31
N GLY A 291 -51.66 2.42 8.32
CA GLY A 291 -50.27 2.17 7.95
C GLY A 291 -49.52 3.42 7.44
N LEU A 292 -50.21 4.35 6.77
CA LEU A 292 -49.59 5.63 6.37
C LEU A 292 -49.29 6.55 7.57
N LYS A 293 -50.08 6.46 8.64
CA LYS A 293 -49.80 7.21 9.88
C LYS A 293 -48.57 6.64 10.58
N ARG A 294 -48.46 5.32 10.63
CA ARG A 294 -47.29 4.62 11.18
C ARG A 294 -46.02 4.94 10.39
N TRP A 295 -46.07 4.78 9.07
CA TRP A 295 -44.96 5.14 8.18
C TRP A 295 -44.40 6.55 8.47
N LYS A 296 -45.31 7.52 8.61
CA LYS A 296 -44.94 8.90 8.94
C LYS A 296 -44.22 8.97 10.29
N ASN A 297 -44.78 8.36 11.33
CA ASN A 297 -44.17 8.37 12.67
C ASN A 297 -42.80 7.68 12.67
N GLU A 298 -42.67 6.51 12.05
CA GLU A 298 -41.40 5.77 11.99
C GLU A 298 -40.31 6.55 11.23
N THR A 299 -40.70 7.21 10.14
CA THR A 299 -39.78 8.07 9.37
C THR A 299 -39.37 9.32 10.16
N GLU A 300 -40.26 9.88 10.99
CA GLU A 300 -39.95 11.02 11.86
C GLU A 300 -39.11 10.61 13.09
N GLU A 301 -39.32 9.41 13.63
CA GLU A 301 -38.61 8.87 14.80
C GLU A 301 -37.21 8.33 14.46
N SER A 302 -36.94 8.00 13.20
CA SER A 302 -35.67 7.42 12.74
C SER A 302 -34.96 8.32 11.71
N PRO A 303 -34.27 9.40 12.15
CA PRO A 303 -33.56 10.30 11.25
C PRO A 303 -32.57 9.53 10.36
N GLY A 304 -32.75 9.60 9.04
CA GLY A 304 -31.91 8.92 8.04
C GLY A 304 -32.48 7.60 7.51
N TYR A 305 -33.61 7.12 8.02
CA TYR A 305 -34.33 5.96 7.50
C TYR A 305 -35.75 6.36 7.08
N VAL A 306 -36.10 6.08 5.82
CA VAL A 306 -37.48 6.26 5.32
C VAL A 306 -38.12 4.89 5.29
N ALA A 307 -39.09 4.67 6.19
CA ALA A 307 -39.83 3.41 6.24
C ALA A 307 -40.62 3.18 4.93
N GLU A 308 -41.01 1.94 4.65
CA GLU A 308 -41.90 1.65 3.53
C GLU A 308 -43.34 2.07 3.83
N ALA A 309 -43.99 2.71 2.87
CA ALA A 309 -45.32 3.29 3.05
C ALA A 309 -46.42 2.30 2.62
N GLU A 310 -46.88 1.47 3.55
CA GLU A 310 -47.90 0.47 3.28
C GLU A 310 -49.27 0.89 3.83
N ARG A 311 -50.23 1.20 2.94
CA ARG A 311 -51.49 1.84 3.34
C ARG A 311 -52.32 1.01 4.33
N TYR A 312 -52.36 -0.30 4.15
CA TYR A 312 -53.27 -1.21 4.86
C TYR A 312 -52.57 -2.12 5.86
N ILE A 313 -51.29 -1.88 6.17
CA ILE A 313 -50.54 -2.72 7.09
C ILE A 313 -50.50 -2.05 8.46
N ARG A 314 -51.06 -2.74 9.45
CA ARG A 314 -51.09 -2.31 10.86
C ARG A 314 -49.80 -2.70 11.55
N ASN A 315 -49.42 -3.96 11.41
CA ASN A 315 -48.17 -4.49 11.94
C ASN A 315 -47.53 -5.44 10.94
N ASN A 316 -46.22 -5.30 10.76
CA ASN A 316 -45.38 -6.27 10.08
C ASN A 316 -44.38 -6.78 11.11
N GLU A 317 -44.50 -8.04 11.47
CA GLU A 317 -43.53 -8.73 12.33
C GLU A 317 -42.64 -9.58 11.43
N GLU A 318 -41.37 -9.20 11.34
CA GLU A 318 -40.36 -9.96 10.63
C GLU A 318 -39.60 -10.84 11.63
N THR A 319 -39.45 -12.13 11.31
CA THR A 319 -38.69 -13.08 12.14
C THR A 319 -37.68 -13.80 11.27
N ILE A 320 -36.40 -13.75 11.64
CA ILE A 320 -35.35 -14.51 10.97
C ILE A 320 -35.56 -16.00 11.25
N VAL A 321 -35.82 -16.75 10.19
CA VAL A 321 -36.05 -18.20 10.20
C VAL A 321 -34.73 -18.95 10.01
N SER A 322 -33.85 -18.44 9.17
CA SER A 322 -32.54 -19.03 8.90
C SER A 322 -31.58 -17.96 8.44
N SER A 323 -30.32 -18.05 8.86
CA SER A 323 -29.25 -17.19 8.36
C SER A 323 -27.92 -17.92 8.36
N GLY A 324 -27.00 -17.49 7.51
CA GLY A 324 -25.68 -18.10 7.38
C GLY A 324 -24.77 -17.34 6.43
N HIS A 325 -23.51 -17.76 6.36
CA HIS A 325 -22.63 -17.39 5.25
C HIS A 325 -22.99 -18.18 4.01
N PHE A 326 -22.79 -17.59 2.83
CA PHE A 326 -22.99 -18.21 1.53
C PHE A 326 -21.66 -18.71 0.94
N TYR A 327 -20.66 -17.85 0.89
CA TYR A 327 -19.30 -18.16 0.43
C TYR A 327 -18.27 -18.04 1.57
N GLY A 328 -18.43 -17.05 2.45
CA GLY A 328 -17.56 -16.80 3.60
C GLY A 328 -16.52 -15.69 3.38
N PRO A 329 -16.17 -14.94 4.45
CA PRO A 329 -15.13 -13.90 4.41
C PRO A 329 -13.73 -14.39 4.01
N GLY A 330 -13.04 -13.56 3.21
CA GLY A 330 -11.69 -13.80 2.72
C GLY A 330 -11.59 -14.68 1.48
N GLY A 331 -12.72 -15.24 1.04
CA GLY A 331 -12.87 -15.81 -0.29
C GLY A 331 -12.79 -14.74 -1.40
N TRP A 332 -12.77 -15.16 -2.67
CA TRP A 332 -12.83 -14.24 -3.81
C TRP A 332 -13.51 -14.88 -5.02
N PHE A 333 -14.05 -14.04 -5.90
CA PHE A 333 -14.59 -14.45 -7.20
C PHE A 333 -13.70 -13.90 -8.32
N GLU A 334 -13.10 -14.80 -9.09
CA GLU A 334 -12.41 -14.47 -10.33
C GLU A 334 -13.39 -14.02 -11.43
N VAL A 335 -12.87 -13.40 -12.49
CA VAL A 335 -13.69 -12.94 -13.62
C VAL A 335 -14.35 -14.14 -14.31
N GLY A 336 -15.68 -14.12 -14.41
CA GLY A 336 -16.48 -15.20 -14.98
C GLY A 336 -16.76 -16.37 -14.04
N GLU A 337 -16.24 -16.35 -12.80
CA GLU A 337 -16.50 -17.40 -11.82
C GLU A 337 -17.97 -17.41 -11.40
N GLU A 338 -18.50 -18.62 -11.21
CA GLU A 338 -19.87 -18.88 -10.77
C GLU A 338 -19.83 -19.79 -9.54
N TYR A 339 -20.66 -19.49 -8.56
CA TYR A 339 -20.83 -20.31 -7.37
C TYR A 339 -22.31 -20.45 -7.04
N THR A 340 -22.72 -21.65 -6.65
CA THR A 340 -24.09 -21.99 -6.27
C THR A 340 -24.06 -22.80 -4.99
N GLU A 341 -24.93 -22.44 -4.05
CA GLU A 341 -25.19 -23.19 -2.83
C GLU A 341 -26.69 -23.53 -2.76
N GLU A 342 -26.99 -24.74 -2.31
CA GLU A 342 -28.36 -25.16 -2.01
C GLU A 342 -28.46 -25.47 -0.53
N THR A 343 -29.36 -24.76 0.16
CA THR A 343 -29.67 -24.98 1.57
C THR A 343 -31.14 -25.37 1.72
N VAL A 344 -31.51 -25.94 2.87
CA VAL A 344 -32.89 -26.35 3.15
C VAL A 344 -33.39 -25.62 4.38
N ILE A 345 -34.40 -24.79 4.17
CA ILE A 345 -35.07 -24.04 5.22
C ILE A 345 -36.17 -24.92 5.83
N ARG A 346 -36.25 -24.94 7.15
CA ARG A 346 -37.28 -25.69 7.88
C ARG A 346 -38.30 -24.74 8.46
N ILE A 347 -39.56 -24.93 8.12
CA ILE A 347 -40.64 -24.06 8.58
C ILE A 347 -41.76 -24.89 9.20
N PRO A 348 -42.30 -24.49 10.37
CA PRO A 348 -43.49 -25.13 10.93
C PRO A 348 -44.69 -25.07 9.98
N LYS A 349 -45.44 -26.17 9.84
CA LYS A 349 -46.65 -26.21 8.99
C LYS A 349 -47.73 -25.23 9.43
N ASP A 350 -47.81 -24.99 10.73
CA ASP A 350 -48.73 -24.07 11.40
C ASP A 350 -48.16 -22.66 11.56
N SER A 351 -47.13 -22.31 10.79
CA SER A 351 -46.54 -20.98 10.85
C SER A 351 -47.56 -19.88 10.50
N ALA A 352 -47.52 -18.79 11.26
CA ALA A 352 -48.31 -17.59 11.04
C ALA A 352 -47.71 -16.63 10.00
N PHE A 353 -46.60 -17.00 9.36
CA PHE A 353 -45.98 -16.19 8.32
C PHE A 353 -46.84 -16.17 7.04
N ASP A 354 -47.02 -14.99 6.47
CA ASP A 354 -47.70 -14.77 5.20
C ASP A 354 -46.75 -14.95 4.02
N THR A 355 -45.53 -14.41 4.14
CA THR A 355 -44.48 -14.47 3.11
C THR A 355 -43.14 -14.90 3.70
N LEU A 356 -42.29 -15.44 2.83
CA LEU A 356 -40.88 -15.68 3.10
C LEU A 356 -40.05 -14.84 2.16
N GLU A 357 -39.15 -14.06 2.72
CA GLU A 357 -38.10 -13.36 1.99
C GLU A 357 -36.78 -14.12 2.19
N ALA A 358 -36.09 -14.44 1.11
CA ALA A 358 -34.69 -14.83 1.14
C ALA A 358 -33.86 -13.69 0.56
N ARG A 359 -33.02 -13.09 1.39
CA ARG A 359 -32.05 -12.07 1.02
C ARG A 359 -30.65 -12.71 0.93
N LEU A 360 -29.93 -12.40 -0.14
CA LEU A 360 -28.52 -12.73 -0.30
C LEU A 360 -27.74 -11.43 -0.47
N THR A 361 -26.80 -11.17 0.44
CA THR A 361 -25.97 -9.98 0.45
C THR A 361 -24.50 -10.40 0.40
N ILE A 362 -23.71 -9.74 -0.45
CA ILE A 362 -22.27 -9.92 -0.53
C ILE A 362 -21.63 -8.54 -0.48
N VAL A 363 -20.75 -8.35 0.51
CA VAL A 363 -19.89 -7.19 0.63
C VAL A 363 -18.54 -7.53 0.05
N ILE A 364 -18.10 -6.73 -0.92
CA ILE A 364 -16.96 -7.04 -1.76
C ILE A 364 -15.87 -5.98 -1.66
N MET A 365 -14.63 -6.37 -1.94
CA MET A 365 -13.50 -5.46 -2.19
C MET A 365 -12.86 -5.78 -3.54
N ARG A 366 -12.52 -4.77 -4.32
CA ARG A 366 -11.83 -5.00 -5.59
C ARG A 366 -10.39 -5.48 -5.40
N LYS A 367 -10.06 -6.63 -6.01
CA LYS A 367 -8.71 -7.23 -5.96
C LYS A 367 -7.68 -6.38 -6.70
N ASP A 368 -8.08 -5.62 -7.72
CA ASP A 368 -7.19 -4.68 -8.43
C ASP A 368 -6.86 -3.38 -7.67
N ARG A 369 -7.49 -3.14 -6.50
CA ARG A 369 -7.21 -1.97 -5.64
C ARG A 369 -6.47 -2.30 -4.34
N GLY A 370 -6.65 -3.50 -3.80
CA GLY A 370 -5.91 -3.94 -2.62
C GLY A 370 -5.81 -5.45 -2.48
N LYS A 371 -5.03 -5.88 -1.49
CA LYS A 371 -4.89 -7.28 -1.08
C LYS A 371 -5.26 -7.43 0.39
N ILE A 372 -6.02 -8.47 0.70
CA ILE A 372 -6.34 -8.87 2.07
C ILE A 372 -5.39 -9.99 2.48
N ASN A 373 -4.79 -9.88 3.68
CA ASN A 373 -3.99 -10.94 4.26
C ASN A 373 -4.86 -12.15 4.64
N GLU A 374 -4.28 -13.36 4.53
CA GLU A 374 -4.94 -14.64 4.84
C GLU A 374 -5.53 -14.73 6.26
N GLU A 375 -4.98 -13.96 7.21
CA GLU A 375 -5.51 -13.84 8.58
C GLU A 375 -7.00 -13.47 8.61
N PHE A 376 -7.49 -12.78 7.58
CA PHE A 376 -8.89 -12.37 7.48
C PHE A 376 -9.87 -13.55 7.34
N SER A 377 -9.46 -14.66 6.72
CA SER A 377 -10.29 -15.85 6.54
C SER A 377 -10.47 -16.66 7.82
N ILE A 378 -9.82 -16.28 8.93
CA ILE A 378 -9.86 -17.02 10.19
C ILE A 378 -10.97 -16.45 11.09
N PRO A 379 -12.07 -17.18 11.33
CA PRO A 379 -13.16 -16.70 12.17
C PRO A 379 -12.75 -16.60 13.65
N ARG A 380 -13.23 -15.56 14.33
CA ARG A 380 -12.99 -15.31 15.75
C ARG A 380 -14.33 -15.18 16.48
N MET A 381 -14.65 -16.15 17.33
CA MET A 381 -15.93 -16.18 18.03
C MET A 381 -15.91 -15.28 19.27
N SER A 382 -16.85 -14.32 19.35
CA SER A 382 -16.92 -13.34 20.44
C SER A 382 -17.18 -13.97 21.82
N TRP A 383 -17.82 -15.13 21.89
CA TRP A 383 -18.16 -15.82 23.15
C TRP A 383 -17.02 -16.69 23.71
N LYS A 384 -15.93 -16.88 22.97
CA LYS A 384 -14.84 -17.76 23.39
C LYS A 384 -13.71 -17.00 24.09
N LYS A 385 -13.55 -17.22 25.40
CA LYS A 385 -12.55 -16.53 26.25
C LYS A 385 -11.11 -16.61 25.72
N TYR A 386 -10.74 -17.72 25.09
CA TYR A 386 -9.38 -17.93 24.58
C TYR A 386 -9.05 -17.06 23.35
N GLU A 387 -10.04 -16.43 22.71
CA GLU A 387 -9.81 -15.50 21.58
C GLU A 387 -9.26 -14.13 22.03
N GLY A 388 -9.16 -13.91 23.34
CA GLY A 388 -8.45 -12.77 23.93
C GLY A 388 -9.05 -11.42 23.54
N SER A 389 -8.42 -10.73 22.59
CA SER A 389 -8.85 -9.40 22.14
C SER A 389 -10.22 -9.39 21.44
N TYR A 390 -10.67 -10.52 20.89
CA TYR A 390 -11.98 -10.66 20.24
C TYR A 390 -13.08 -11.12 21.22
N TYR A 391 -12.71 -11.61 22.40
CA TYR A 391 -13.68 -12.03 23.41
C TYR A 391 -14.47 -10.83 23.94
N CYS A 392 -15.79 -10.94 23.85
CA CYS A 392 -16.73 -9.98 24.38
C CYS A 392 -17.49 -10.57 25.59
N PRO A 393 -17.36 -9.97 26.79
CA PRO A 393 -18.15 -10.36 27.94
C PRO A 393 -19.66 -10.15 27.68
N PRO A 394 -20.55 -11.03 28.19
CA PRO A 394 -22.00 -10.90 27.99
C PRO A 394 -22.62 -9.57 28.46
N VAL A 395 -21.99 -8.90 29.44
CA VAL A 395 -22.44 -7.58 29.92
C VAL A 395 -22.17 -6.49 28.88
N GLU A 396 -21.06 -6.59 28.14
CA GLU A 396 -20.69 -5.63 27.10
C GLU A 396 -21.42 -5.89 25.78
N CYS A 397 -21.64 -7.17 25.42
CA CYS A 397 -22.28 -7.56 24.17
C CYS A 397 -23.80 -7.79 24.27
N ARG A 398 -24.45 -7.33 25.34
CA ARG A 398 -25.90 -7.52 25.50
C ARG A 398 -26.71 -6.96 24.32
N GLU A 399 -26.29 -5.81 23.79
CA GLU A 399 -26.98 -5.12 22.69
C GLU A 399 -26.68 -5.72 21.31
N TYR A 400 -25.57 -6.45 21.19
CA TYR A 400 -25.06 -6.97 19.90
C TYR A 400 -25.22 -8.48 19.74
N GLY A 401 -25.52 -9.20 20.82
CA GLY A 401 -25.54 -10.65 20.84
C GLY A 401 -24.17 -11.29 20.61
N GLU A 402 -24.20 -12.59 20.30
CA GLU A 402 -23.02 -13.38 19.94
C GLU A 402 -22.73 -13.25 18.44
N TYR A 403 -21.52 -12.81 18.09
CA TYR A 403 -21.10 -12.64 16.69
C TYR A 403 -19.77 -13.33 16.40
N VAL A 404 -19.51 -13.55 15.10
CA VAL A 404 -18.23 -13.99 14.55
C VAL A 404 -17.52 -12.78 13.95
N ALA A 405 -16.24 -12.59 14.31
CA ALA A 405 -15.41 -11.51 13.80
C ALA A 405 -14.33 -12.04 12.87
N TYR A 406 -14.07 -11.28 11.81
CA TYR A 406 -13.02 -11.50 10.83
C TYR A 406 -12.19 -10.23 10.77
N ARG A 407 -10.86 -10.35 10.84
CA ARG A 407 -9.99 -9.18 10.75
C ARG A 407 -8.65 -9.55 10.16
N GLY A 408 -8.22 -8.79 9.17
CA GLY A 408 -6.93 -8.93 8.53
C GLY A 408 -6.40 -7.60 8.05
N ARG A 409 -5.09 -7.53 7.84
CA ARG A 409 -4.46 -6.35 7.25
C ARG A 409 -4.85 -6.26 5.78
N VAL A 410 -5.22 -5.07 5.34
CA VAL A 410 -5.37 -4.73 3.92
C VAL A 410 -4.16 -3.93 3.49
N ARG A 411 -3.63 -4.27 2.32
CA ARG A 411 -2.52 -3.56 1.68
C ARG A 411 -3.02 -2.93 0.40
N HIS A 412 -2.57 -1.71 0.12
CA HIS A 412 -2.70 -1.17 -1.22
C HIS A 412 -1.87 -2.01 -2.19
N ASN A 413 -2.29 -2.05 -3.44
CA ASN A 413 -1.54 -2.73 -4.49
C ASN A 413 -0.24 -2.03 -4.90
N ASN A 414 -0.02 -0.81 -4.40
CA ASN A 414 1.21 -0.06 -4.58
C ASN A 414 1.92 0.06 -3.23
N ASN A 415 3.11 -0.55 -3.13
CA ASN A 415 3.91 -0.54 -1.92
C ASN A 415 4.43 0.85 -1.55
N LEU A 416 4.56 1.76 -2.53
CA LEU A 416 4.83 3.18 -2.29
C LEU A 416 3.81 3.81 -1.33
N ILE A 417 2.54 3.44 -1.49
CA ILE A 417 1.45 3.90 -0.60
C ILE A 417 1.57 3.22 0.77
N ASN A 418 1.85 1.91 0.78
CA ASN A 418 1.96 1.14 2.03
C ASN A 418 3.11 1.62 2.95
N VAL A 419 4.17 2.21 2.41
CA VAL A 419 5.27 2.79 3.20
C VAL A 419 5.05 4.26 3.59
N THR A 420 4.08 4.94 2.98
CA THR A 420 3.78 6.37 3.23
C THR A 420 2.50 6.58 4.05
N ARG A 421 1.71 5.53 4.29
CA ARG A 421 0.46 5.57 5.06
C ARG A 421 0.45 4.56 6.20
N ARG A 422 -0.42 4.77 7.20
CA ARG A 422 -0.63 3.81 8.28
C ARG A 422 -1.24 2.51 7.75
N PRO A 423 -0.93 1.36 8.37
CA PRO A 423 -1.58 0.09 8.03
C PRO A 423 -3.11 0.21 8.07
N ARG A 424 -3.78 -0.36 7.07
CA ARG A 424 -5.23 -0.52 7.03
C ARG A 424 -5.63 -1.94 7.41
N TYR A 425 -6.82 -2.08 7.95
CA TYR A 425 -7.42 -3.34 8.34
C TYR A 425 -8.84 -3.39 7.83
N VAL A 426 -9.22 -4.55 7.29
CA VAL A 426 -10.61 -4.89 7.08
C VAL A 426 -11.08 -5.62 8.32
N THR A 427 -12.22 -5.21 8.84
CA THR A 427 -12.89 -5.87 9.96
C THR A 427 -14.33 -6.14 9.52
N ALA A 428 -14.77 -7.37 9.70
CA ALA A 428 -16.13 -7.79 9.41
C ALA A 428 -16.68 -8.54 10.62
N PHE A 429 -17.92 -8.25 10.95
CA PHE A 429 -18.71 -8.91 11.98
C PHE A 429 -19.92 -9.55 11.30
N TRP A 430 -20.24 -10.76 11.73
CA TRP A 430 -21.44 -11.45 11.30
C TRP A 430 -22.21 -11.95 12.52
N ASN A 431 -23.49 -11.66 12.55
CA ASN A 431 -24.42 -12.09 13.57
C ASN A 431 -25.70 -12.65 12.88
N PRO A 432 -26.21 -13.81 13.31
CA PRO A 432 -27.39 -14.41 12.70
C PRO A 432 -28.69 -13.59 12.84
N GLU A 433 -28.77 -12.70 13.84
CA GLU A 433 -29.94 -11.84 14.15
C GLU A 433 -29.81 -10.43 13.60
N PHE A 434 -28.60 -9.85 13.63
CA PHE A 434 -28.36 -8.45 13.23
C PHE A 434 -27.70 -8.31 11.86
N GLY A 435 -27.34 -9.41 11.20
CA GLY A 435 -26.71 -9.42 9.88
C GLY A 435 -25.21 -9.13 9.93
N ASN A 436 -24.72 -8.45 8.89
CA ASN A 436 -23.31 -8.10 8.73
C ASN A 436 -23.01 -6.62 9.07
N ASN A 437 -21.81 -6.40 9.58
CA ASN A 437 -21.22 -5.06 9.69
C ASN A 437 -19.75 -5.16 9.32
N ASP A 438 -19.28 -4.31 8.42
CA ASP A 438 -17.89 -4.31 7.99
C ASP A 438 -17.38 -2.92 7.65
N PHE A 439 -16.07 -2.77 7.76
CA PHE A 439 -15.40 -1.52 7.43
C PHE A 439 -13.91 -1.73 7.20
N ILE A 440 -13.32 -0.82 6.41
CA ILE A 440 -11.89 -0.74 6.16
C ILE A 440 -11.38 0.55 6.81
N SER A 441 -10.43 0.44 7.74
CA SER A 441 -9.90 1.60 8.46
C SER A 441 -8.47 1.41 8.96
N SER A 442 -7.83 2.49 9.39
CA SER A 442 -6.54 2.45 10.09
C SER A 442 -6.67 2.08 11.58
N PHE A 443 -7.90 1.95 12.10
CA PHE A 443 -8.15 1.67 13.50
C PHE A 443 -7.62 0.31 13.92
N ASN A 444 -6.77 0.31 14.94
CA ASN A 444 -6.21 -0.90 15.54
C ASN A 444 -6.35 -0.90 17.08
N PRO A 445 -7.59 -0.99 17.58
CA PRO A 445 -7.84 -1.00 19.01
C PRO A 445 -7.29 -2.28 19.67
N LYS A 446 -6.90 -2.17 20.95
CA LYS A 446 -6.42 -3.32 21.74
C LYS A 446 -7.49 -4.41 21.89
N LYS A 447 -8.74 -3.98 22.07
CA LYS A 447 -9.94 -4.82 22.06
C LYS A 447 -10.56 -4.75 20.66
N LYS A 448 -10.91 -5.90 20.10
CA LYS A 448 -11.38 -6.05 18.72
C LYS A 448 -12.84 -6.54 18.71
N THR A 449 -13.66 -5.91 19.54
CA THR A 449 -15.09 -6.21 19.68
C THR A 449 -15.93 -5.20 18.93
N GLN A 450 -17.12 -5.57 18.48
CA GLN A 450 -18.00 -4.70 17.71
C GLN A 450 -18.32 -3.40 18.47
N VAL A 451 -18.63 -3.50 19.77
CA VAL A 451 -18.85 -2.36 20.69
C VAL A 451 -17.71 -1.31 20.61
N VAL A 452 -16.46 -1.77 20.58
CA VAL A 452 -15.29 -0.88 20.57
C VAL A 452 -15.15 -0.20 19.21
N PHE A 453 -15.48 -0.92 18.13
CA PHE A 453 -15.46 -0.33 16.80
C PHE A 453 -16.57 0.67 16.60
N ASP A 454 -17.82 0.34 16.93
CA ASP A 454 -18.94 1.27 16.83
C ASP A 454 -18.69 2.54 17.62
N LYS A 455 -18.11 2.42 18.83
CA LYS A 455 -17.67 3.59 19.60
C LYS A 455 -16.58 4.38 18.87
N ALA A 456 -15.61 3.71 18.24
CA ALA A 456 -14.59 4.39 17.43
C ALA A 456 -15.21 5.10 16.22
N LEU A 457 -16.31 4.59 15.66
CA LEU A 457 -17.02 5.23 14.54
C LEU A 457 -17.67 6.56 14.93
N THR A 458 -17.99 6.74 16.22
CA THR A 458 -18.46 8.03 16.74
C THR A 458 -17.36 9.07 16.90
N GLU A 459 -16.08 8.70 16.76
CA GLU A 459 -14.99 9.67 16.79
C GLU A 459 -15.02 10.57 15.56
N LYS A 460 -14.73 11.87 15.74
CA LYS A 460 -14.77 12.85 14.67
C LYS A 460 -13.85 12.45 13.51
N GLY A 461 -14.43 12.27 12.32
CA GLY A 461 -13.72 11.93 11.09
C GLY A 461 -13.55 10.42 10.85
N ALA A 462 -14.04 9.56 11.74
CA ALA A 462 -13.98 8.10 11.55
C ALA A 462 -14.85 7.63 10.37
N GLU A 463 -16.08 8.17 10.26
CA GLU A 463 -16.99 7.90 9.14
C GLU A 463 -16.40 8.39 7.81
N GLU A 464 -15.87 9.62 7.79
CA GLU A 464 -15.17 10.17 6.62
C GLU A 464 -13.94 9.32 6.22
N GLU A 465 -13.20 8.78 7.18
CA GLU A 465 -12.12 7.82 6.90
C GLU A 465 -12.68 6.54 6.30
N MET A 466 -13.73 5.95 6.86
CA MET A 466 -14.33 4.72 6.35
C MET A 466 -14.86 4.86 4.94
N GLU A 467 -15.62 5.91 4.64
CA GLU A 467 -16.12 6.16 3.29
C GLU A 467 -14.96 6.34 2.30
N ARG A 468 -13.94 7.10 2.71
CA ARG A 468 -12.74 7.34 1.90
C ARG A 468 -11.97 6.04 1.65
N GLU A 469 -11.76 5.21 2.65
CA GLU A 469 -11.05 3.94 2.51
C GLU A 469 -11.88 2.91 1.73
N SER A 470 -13.19 2.83 1.96
CA SER A 470 -14.12 2.01 1.18
C SER A 470 -14.05 2.38 -0.31
N ALA A 471 -14.12 3.68 -0.64
CA ALA A 471 -13.96 4.16 -2.01
C ALA A 471 -12.58 3.84 -2.60
N ARG A 472 -11.50 4.01 -1.83
CA ARG A 472 -10.12 3.70 -2.24
C ARG A 472 -9.93 2.24 -2.60
N TYR A 473 -10.48 1.32 -1.81
CA TYR A 473 -10.41 -0.11 -2.08
C TYR A 473 -11.52 -0.60 -3.01
N GLY A 474 -12.45 0.29 -3.40
CA GLY A 474 -13.61 -0.05 -4.20
C GLY A 474 -14.46 -1.12 -3.52
N ALA A 475 -14.64 -0.97 -2.21
CA ALA A 475 -15.56 -1.81 -1.47
C ALA A 475 -17.01 -1.40 -1.75
N GLY A 476 -17.92 -2.36 -1.68
CA GLY A 476 -19.33 -2.12 -1.96
C GLY A 476 -20.19 -3.31 -1.62
N VAL A 477 -21.49 -3.08 -1.54
CA VAL A 477 -22.48 -4.10 -1.20
C VAL A 477 -23.28 -4.42 -2.46
N VAL A 478 -23.47 -5.71 -2.73
CA VAL A 478 -24.38 -6.20 -3.75
C VAL A 478 -25.36 -7.14 -3.07
N PHE A 479 -26.65 -6.97 -3.34
CA PHE A 479 -27.66 -7.84 -2.76
C PHE A 479 -28.75 -8.19 -3.77
N THR A 480 -29.46 -9.27 -3.49
CA THR A 480 -30.69 -9.65 -4.16
C THR A 480 -31.64 -10.22 -3.12
N TYR A 481 -32.93 -10.22 -3.42
CA TYR A 481 -33.92 -10.88 -2.60
C TYR A 481 -34.93 -11.61 -3.48
N SER A 482 -35.57 -12.61 -2.91
CA SER A 482 -36.73 -13.29 -3.48
C SER A 482 -37.77 -13.44 -2.40
N GLU A 483 -39.02 -13.14 -2.74
CA GLU A 483 -40.15 -13.26 -1.84
C GLU A 483 -41.17 -14.25 -2.39
N ILE A 484 -41.74 -15.08 -1.52
CA ILE A 484 -42.80 -16.02 -1.88
C ILE A 484 -43.89 -16.11 -0.80
N PRO A 485 -45.18 -16.09 -1.18
CA PRO A 485 -46.26 -16.33 -0.22
C PRO A 485 -46.25 -17.77 0.26
N ILE A 486 -46.34 -17.99 1.58
CA ILE A 486 -46.32 -19.33 2.17
C ILE A 486 -47.52 -20.16 1.72
N LYS A 487 -48.70 -19.56 1.62
CA LYS A 487 -49.91 -20.24 1.12
C LYS A 487 -49.73 -20.77 -0.30
N ALA A 488 -49.08 -19.99 -1.17
CA ALA A 488 -48.76 -20.41 -2.54
C ALA A 488 -47.70 -21.53 -2.56
N LEU A 489 -46.80 -21.53 -1.59
CA LEU A 489 -45.77 -22.55 -1.43
C LEU A 489 -46.39 -23.88 -0.97
N LEU A 490 -47.18 -23.86 0.11
CA LEU A 490 -47.82 -25.05 0.69
C LEU A 490 -48.85 -25.70 -0.24
N SER A 491 -49.65 -24.90 -0.96
CA SER A 491 -50.62 -25.44 -1.94
C SER A 491 -49.97 -26.21 -3.10
N ARG A 492 -48.72 -25.89 -3.46
CA ARG A 492 -47.98 -26.59 -4.54
C ARG A 492 -47.46 -27.97 -4.11
N SER A 493 -47.32 -28.22 -2.81
CA SER A 493 -46.90 -29.53 -2.27
C SER A 493 -48.03 -30.57 -2.23
N GLY A 494 -49.28 -30.17 -2.51
CA GLY A 494 -50.44 -31.07 -2.35
C GLY A 494 -50.72 -31.42 -0.88
N VAL A 495 -50.21 -30.59 0.05
CA VAL A 495 -50.35 -30.68 1.50
C VAL A 495 -51.41 -29.70 1.97
#